data_AF-A0A956M3M5-F1
#
_entry.id   AF-A0A956M3M5-F1
#
_cell.length_a   1.000
_cell.length_b   1.000
_cell.length_c   1.000
_cell.angle_alpha   90.00
_cell.angle_beta   90.00
_cell.angle_gamma   90.00
#
_symmetry.space_group_name_H-M   'P 1'
#
loop_
_entity.id
_entity.type
_entity.pdbx_description
1 polymer ?
#
loop_
_entity_poly.entity_id
_entity_poly.type
_entity_poly.pdbx_seq_one_letter_code
_entity_poly.pdbx_strand_id
1 'polypeptide(L)'
;MEYFDSSRVNALCLFAFFCIVVLWFIQRARTGGNLFIRRIAGLNAIDEAVGRATELGKKVLYVPGIMSIDENQTIASLAVLSHVANLTARYGAELDVPNKDPLTFASAREIVRESYMQAGRPDLYTESIVHYVTYDQFAYTATVSGTMMRERPAANFLIGSFYAESLLLAETGQASGAIQIAGTAEVAQLPFFVCACDYTLIGEELYAAGAYLAREPAMLGSIKGQDWTKAVVGVAILLGAIFETLHLFPAVKQWFSISD
;
A
#
# COMPACT_ATOMS: atom_id res chain seq x y z
N MET A 1 24.58 -35.98 12.01
CA MET A 1 23.72 -34.80 11.77
C MET A 1 24.36 -33.65 12.52
N GLU A 2 25.17 -32.84 11.85
CA GLU A 2 25.59 -31.55 12.40
C GLU A 2 24.41 -30.60 12.27
N TYR A 3 23.73 -30.34 13.38
CA TYR A 3 22.58 -29.42 13.42
C TYR A 3 22.99 -27.94 13.36
N PHE A 4 24.29 -27.64 13.40
CA PHE A 4 24.82 -26.28 13.45
C PHE A 4 25.96 -26.11 12.45
N ASP A 5 25.69 -25.36 11.38
CA ASP A 5 26.67 -25.00 10.37
C ASP A 5 27.44 -23.75 10.81
N SER A 6 28.69 -23.94 11.24
CA SER A 6 29.55 -22.86 11.74
C SER A 6 29.91 -21.83 10.65
N SER A 7 29.69 -22.14 9.36
CA SER A 7 29.89 -21.19 8.25
C SER A 7 28.82 -20.10 8.19
N ARG A 8 27.65 -20.32 8.82
CA ARG A 8 26.48 -19.41 8.77
C ARG A 8 26.28 -18.56 10.02
N VAL A 9 27.26 -18.55 10.92
CA VAL A 9 27.21 -17.76 12.16
C VAL A 9 27.01 -16.27 11.87
N ASN A 10 27.61 -15.76 10.79
CA ASN A 10 27.43 -14.39 10.31
C ASN A 10 25.96 -14.07 9.96
N ALA A 11 25.27 -14.95 9.24
CA ALA A 11 23.86 -14.81 8.89
C ALA A 11 22.97 -14.83 10.13
N LEU A 12 23.27 -15.71 11.10
CA LEU A 12 22.56 -15.77 12.37
C LEU A 12 22.73 -14.48 13.17
N CYS A 13 23.95 -13.93 13.25
CA CYS A 13 24.22 -12.65 13.92
C CYS A 13 23.47 -11.49 13.25
N LEU A 14 23.44 -11.43 11.91
CA LEU A 14 22.70 -10.42 11.17
C LEU A 14 21.19 -10.54 11.39
N PHE A 15 20.65 -11.75 11.39
CA PHE A 15 19.24 -12.00 11.68
C PHE A 15 18.89 -11.60 13.12
N ALA A 16 19.70 -11.98 14.10
CA ALA A 16 19.51 -11.59 15.49
C ALA A 16 19.56 -10.06 15.65
N PHE A 17 20.52 -9.39 15.00
CA PHE A 17 20.59 -7.93 14.98
C PHE A 17 19.32 -7.30 14.40
N PHE A 18 18.83 -7.79 13.25
CA PHE A 18 17.59 -7.34 12.64
C PHE A 18 16.40 -7.49 13.60
N CYS A 19 16.23 -8.68 14.20
CA CYS A 19 15.16 -8.92 15.17
C CYS A 19 15.24 -7.97 16.37
N ILE A 20 16.44 -7.75 16.93
CA ILE A 20 16.64 -6.86 18.07
C ILE A 20 16.25 -5.42 17.70
N VAL A 21 16.69 -4.92 16.55
CA VAL A 21 16.37 -3.55 16.10
C VAL A 21 14.86 -3.38 15.91
N VAL A 22 14.21 -4.31 15.22
CA VAL A 22 12.75 -4.27 14.98
C VAL A 22 11.98 -4.33 16.31
N LEU A 23 12.29 -5.29 17.19
CA LEU A 23 11.63 -5.42 18.48
C LEU A 23 11.83 -4.19 19.36
N TRP A 24 13.02 -3.59 19.33
CA TRP A 24 13.29 -2.35 20.07
C TRP A 24 12.42 -1.19 19.58
N PHE A 25 12.28 -1.01 18.27
CA PHE A 25 11.39 0.04 17.72
C PHE A 25 9.91 -0.24 17.98
N ILE A 26 9.47 -1.50 17.94
CA ILE A 26 8.11 -1.90 18.34
C ILE A 26 7.85 -1.55 19.81
N GLN A 27 8.78 -1.91 20.71
CA GLN A 27 8.66 -1.60 22.14
C GLN A 27 8.59 -0.09 22.36
N ARG A 28 9.46 0.67 21.69
CA ARG A 28 9.49 2.13 21.76
C ARG A 28 8.21 2.78 21.22
N ALA A 29 7.63 2.23 20.16
CA ALA A 29 6.35 2.69 19.63
C ALA A 29 5.22 2.47 20.64
N ARG A 30 5.17 1.27 21.25
CA ARG A 30 4.16 0.89 22.24
C ARG A 30 4.23 1.72 23.52
N THR A 31 5.43 2.14 23.93
CA THR A 31 5.61 2.99 25.13
C THR A 31 5.39 4.48 24.88
N GLY A 32 4.85 4.86 23.73
CA GLY A 32 4.54 6.26 23.39
C GLY A 32 5.76 7.08 22.97
N GLY A 33 6.88 6.42 22.64
CA GLY A 33 8.03 7.11 22.07
C GLY A 33 7.66 7.70 20.71
N ASN A 34 7.93 8.99 20.53
CA ASN A 34 7.73 9.66 19.24
C ASN A 34 8.60 9.00 18.18
N LEU A 35 7.99 8.22 17.28
CA LEU A 35 8.63 7.73 16.07
C LEU A 35 8.33 8.71 14.95
N PHE A 36 9.38 9.36 14.42
CA PHE A 36 9.26 10.12 13.19
C PHE A 36 9.12 9.13 12.03
N ILE A 37 7.93 9.06 11.44
CA ILE A 37 7.61 8.25 10.26
C ILE A 37 7.43 9.23 9.10
N ARG A 38 8.10 8.96 7.98
CA ARG A 38 7.98 9.79 6.78
C ARG A 38 6.51 9.88 6.40
N ARG A 39 6.03 11.10 6.18
CA ARG A 39 4.67 11.32 5.67
C ARG A 39 4.59 10.79 4.25
N ILE A 40 3.59 9.97 3.98
CA ILE A 40 3.30 9.47 2.64
C ILE A 40 2.29 10.44 2.02
N ALA A 41 2.72 11.18 0.99
CA ALA A 41 1.92 12.29 0.44
C ALA A 41 0.53 11.83 -0.01
N GLY A 42 0.45 10.67 -0.69
CA GLY A 42 -0.82 10.10 -1.15
C GLY A 42 -1.79 9.74 -0.04
N LEU A 43 -1.33 9.47 1.19
CA LEU A 43 -2.23 9.16 2.31
C LEU A 43 -2.89 10.41 2.91
N ASN A 44 -2.18 11.54 2.95
CA ASN A 44 -2.78 12.79 3.41
C ASN A 44 -3.83 13.32 2.40
N ALA A 45 -3.65 13.00 1.12
CA ALA A 45 -4.58 13.38 0.07
C ALA A 45 -5.90 12.63 0.12
N ILE A 46 -5.99 11.50 0.84
CA ILE A 46 -7.23 10.71 0.96
C ILE A 46 -8.33 11.54 1.63
N ASP A 47 -8.03 12.14 2.78
CA ASP A 47 -8.99 12.97 3.53
C ASP A 47 -9.51 14.14 2.69
N GLU A 48 -8.61 14.81 1.97
CA GLU A 48 -8.92 15.94 1.08
C GLU A 48 -9.77 15.49 -0.12
N ALA A 49 -9.42 14.37 -0.74
CA ALA A 49 -10.14 13.84 -1.89
C ALA A 49 -11.56 13.41 -1.53
N VAL A 50 -11.75 12.76 -0.37
CA VAL A 50 -13.10 12.40 0.13
C VAL A 50 -13.88 13.66 0.53
N GLY A 51 -13.25 14.61 1.23
CA GLY A 51 -13.87 15.89 1.59
C GLY A 51 -14.37 16.66 0.36
N ARG A 52 -13.52 16.77 -0.68
CA ARG A 52 -13.90 17.38 -1.96
C ARG A 52 -15.04 16.62 -2.65
N ALA A 53 -15.06 15.29 -2.58
CA ALA A 53 -16.16 14.51 -3.13
C ALA A 53 -17.50 14.82 -2.45
N THR A 54 -17.50 14.95 -1.12
CA THR A 54 -18.65 15.41 -0.34
C THR A 54 -19.09 16.82 -0.75
N GLU A 55 -18.16 17.78 -0.81
CA GLU A 55 -18.46 19.17 -1.17
C GLU A 55 -19.06 19.32 -2.57
N LEU A 56 -18.61 18.49 -3.53
CA LEU A 56 -19.11 18.49 -4.90
C LEU A 56 -20.39 17.66 -5.09
N GLY A 57 -20.84 16.93 -4.07
CA GLY A 57 -21.96 15.99 -4.17
C GLY A 57 -21.71 14.89 -5.21
N LYS A 58 -20.46 14.42 -5.30
CA LYS A 58 -20.01 13.44 -6.29
C LYS A 58 -19.44 12.20 -5.61
N LYS A 59 -19.46 11.09 -6.34
CA LYS A 59 -18.96 9.81 -5.85
C LYS A 59 -17.45 9.80 -5.65
N VAL A 60 -17.03 8.94 -4.73
CA VAL A 60 -15.68 8.39 -4.60
C VAL A 60 -15.68 7.02 -5.25
N LEU A 61 -14.79 6.81 -6.23
CA LEU A 61 -14.59 5.50 -6.86
C LEU A 61 -13.33 4.84 -6.26
N TYR A 62 -13.44 3.60 -5.80
CA TYR A 62 -12.33 2.83 -5.27
C TYR A 62 -12.13 1.53 -6.04
N VAL A 63 -10.93 1.33 -6.60
CA VAL A 63 -10.57 0.13 -7.36
C VAL A 63 -9.46 -0.62 -6.61
N PRO A 64 -9.73 -1.82 -6.05
CA PRO A 64 -8.79 -2.56 -5.22
C PRO A 64 -7.71 -3.34 -5.99
N GLY A 65 -7.51 -3.03 -7.28
CA GLY A 65 -6.72 -3.84 -8.21
C GLY A 65 -7.55 -4.92 -8.90
N ILE A 66 -6.88 -5.78 -9.68
CA ILE A 66 -7.52 -6.84 -10.47
C ILE A 66 -7.24 -8.26 -9.97
N MET A 67 -6.39 -8.40 -8.96
CA MET A 67 -5.98 -9.70 -8.41
C MET A 67 -6.85 -10.12 -7.24
N SER A 68 -6.78 -11.40 -6.89
CA SER A 68 -7.47 -11.98 -5.73
C SER A 68 -6.72 -11.64 -4.42
N ILE A 69 -7.31 -12.00 -3.28
CA ILE A 69 -6.80 -11.77 -1.92
C ILE A 69 -5.55 -12.60 -1.56
N ASP A 70 -5.12 -13.51 -2.44
CA ASP A 70 -3.83 -14.21 -2.37
C ASP A 70 -2.65 -13.31 -2.79
N GLU A 71 -2.93 -12.19 -3.44
CA GLU A 71 -1.95 -11.15 -3.75
C GLU A 71 -1.82 -10.16 -2.58
N ASN A 72 -0.59 -9.96 -2.11
CA ASN A 72 -0.30 -9.11 -0.95
C ASN A 72 -0.75 -7.65 -1.15
N GLN A 73 -0.66 -7.15 -2.39
CA GLN A 73 -1.11 -5.80 -2.72
C GLN A 73 -2.63 -5.63 -2.59
N THR A 74 -3.40 -6.68 -2.89
CA THR A 74 -4.87 -6.67 -2.73
C THR A 74 -5.23 -6.57 -1.25
N ILE A 75 -4.54 -7.33 -0.38
CA ILE A 75 -4.73 -7.25 1.07
C ILE A 75 -4.40 -5.84 1.58
N ALA A 76 -3.28 -5.26 1.13
CA ALA A 76 -2.90 -3.89 1.51
C ALA A 76 -3.93 -2.87 1.02
N SER A 77 -4.47 -3.05 -0.19
CA SER A 77 -5.56 -2.21 -0.71
C SER A 77 -6.82 -2.31 0.14
N LEU A 78 -7.25 -3.51 0.52
CA LEU A 78 -8.43 -3.69 1.37
C LEU A 78 -8.29 -3.00 2.73
N ALA A 79 -7.08 -2.93 3.29
CA ALA A 79 -6.81 -2.14 4.50
C ALA A 79 -7.00 -0.63 4.27
N VAL A 80 -6.60 -0.11 3.11
CA VAL A 80 -6.86 1.30 2.73
C VAL A 80 -8.34 1.54 2.45
N LEU A 81 -9.03 0.60 1.80
CA LEU A 81 -10.46 0.66 1.55
C LEU A 81 -11.26 0.81 2.85
N SER A 82 -10.89 0.11 3.92
CA SER A 82 -11.55 0.27 5.23
C SER A 82 -11.51 1.72 5.71
N HIS A 83 -10.35 2.39 5.57
CA HIS A 83 -10.20 3.78 5.95
C HIS A 83 -11.01 4.72 5.05
N VAL A 84 -10.96 4.52 3.72
CA VAL A 84 -11.77 5.30 2.76
C VAL A 84 -13.26 5.13 3.06
N ALA A 85 -13.73 3.90 3.29
CA ALA A 85 -15.12 3.60 3.63
C ALA A 85 -15.56 4.25 4.95
N ASN A 86 -14.68 4.27 5.96
CA ASN A 86 -14.96 4.99 7.21
C ASN A 86 -15.10 6.50 6.97
N LEU A 87 -14.21 7.10 6.18
CA LEU A 87 -14.27 8.51 5.81
C LEU A 87 -15.51 8.87 5.01
N THR A 88 -15.84 8.09 3.97
CA THR A 88 -17.03 8.33 3.14
C THR A 88 -18.29 8.21 3.98
N ALA A 89 -18.38 7.21 4.87
CA ALA A 89 -19.49 7.08 5.81
C ALA A 89 -19.62 8.29 6.75
N ARG A 90 -18.51 8.77 7.32
CA ARG A 90 -18.50 9.93 8.24
C ARG A 90 -18.88 11.24 7.55
N TYR A 91 -18.40 11.46 6.33
CA TYR A 91 -18.67 12.68 5.56
C TYR A 91 -19.96 12.57 4.72
N GLY A 92 -20.58 11.40 4.65
CA GLY A 92 -21.75 11.18 3.82
C GLY A 92 -21.46 11.23 2.31
N ALA A 93 -20.22 10.93 1.90
CA ALA A 93 -19.88 10.78 0.49
C ALA A 93 -20.40 9.44 -0.05
N GLU A 94 -20.87 9.43 -1.29
CA GLU A 94 -21.18 8.18 -1.99
C GLU A 94 -19.88 7.45 -2.36
N LEU A 95 -19.82 6.14 -2.07
CA LEU A 95 -18.71 5.27 -2.40
C LEU A 95 -19.16 4.26 -3.45
N ASP A 96 -18.31 4.02 -4.45
CA ASP A 96 -18.47 2.99 -5.47
C ASP A 96 -17.22 2.12 -5.54
N VAL A 97 -17.37 0.80 -5.42
CA VAL A 97 -16.27 -0.17 -5.33
C VAL A 97 -16.50 -1.33 -6.32
N PRO A 98 -16.25 -1.13 -7.61
CA PRO A 98 -16.30 -2.21 -8.59
C PRO A 98 -15.19 -3.22 -8.30
N ASN A 99 -15.49 -4.51 -8.48
CA ASN A 99 -14.54 -5.60 -8.28
C ASN A 99 -14.50 -6.55 -9.47
N LYS A 100 -13.28 -6.94 -9.89
CA LYS A 100 -13.05 -7.95 -10.93
C LYS A 100 -13.06 -9.37 -10.37
N ASP A 101 -12.53 -9.55 -9.17
CA ASP A 101 -12.33 -10.85 -8.55
C ASP A 101 -13.43 -11.17 -7.51
N PRO A 102 -14.03 -12.38 -7.51
CA PRO A 102 -15.10 -12.73 -6.57
C PRO A 102 -14.68 -12.77 -5.10
N LEU A 103 -13.45 -13.18 -4.77
CA LEU A 103 -12.98 -13.25 -3.39
C LEU A 103 -12.69 -11.86 -2.83
N THR A 104 -12.12 -11.00 -3.67
CA THR A 104 -11.90 -9.59 -3.38
C THR A 104 -13.24 -8.87 -3.22
N PHE A 105 -14.21 -9.13 -4.10
CA PHE A 105 -15.59 -8.63 -3.97
C PHE A 105 -16.21 -8.99 -2.62
N ALA A 106 -16.15 -10.27 -2.23
CA ALA A 106 -16.73 -10.73 -0.97
C ALA A 106 -16.06 -10.05 0.24
N SER A 107 -14.73 -9.92 0.20
CA SER A 107 -13.95 -9.30 1.28
C SER A 107 -14.17 -7.80 1.36
N ALA A 108 -14.16 -7.10 0.23
CA ALA A 108 -14.42 -5.66 0.14
C ALA A 108 -15.82 -5.32 0.66
N ARG A 109 -16.83 -6.14 0.33
CA ARG A 109 -18.20 -5.95 0.82
C ARG A 109 -18.29 -6.02 2.34
N GLU A 110 -17.64 -7.01 2.95
CA GLU A 110 -17.63 -7.14 4.41
C GLU A 110 -16.88 -5.97 5.07
N ILE A 111 -15.72 -5.59 4.54
CA ILE A 111 -14.92 -4.48 5.06
C ILE A 111 -15.67 -3.16 4.98
N VAL A 112 -16.33 -2.87 3.84
CA VAL A 112 -17.11 -1.65 3.67
C VAL A 112 -18.31 -1.65 4.62
N ARG A 113 -19.02 -2.78 4.74
CA ARG A 113 -20.12 -2.94 5.69
C ARG A 113 -19.65 -2.63 7.12
N GLU A 114 -18.61 -3.30 7.58
CA GLU A 114 -18.05 -3.11 8.92
C GLU A 114 -17.61 -1.66 9.14
N SER A 115 -16.94 -1.05 8.17
CA SER A 115 -16.46 0.33 8.27
C SER A 115 -17.61 1.33 8.42
N TYR A 116 -18.73 1.13 7.73
CA TYR A 116 -19.94 1.94 7.88
C TYR A 116 -20.62 1.72 9.24
N MET A 117 -20.64 0.48 9.74
CA MET A 117 -21.15 0.17 11.10
C MET A 117 -20.30 0.85 12.18
N GLN A 118 -18.97 0.74 12.09
CA GLN A 118 -18.02 1.36 13.01
C GLN A 118 -18.09 2.90 12.98
N ALA A 119 -18.36 3.48 11.81
CA ALA A 119 -18.60 4.92 11.66
C ALA A 119 -19.94 5.38 12.26
N GLY A 120 -20.79 4.46 12.72
CA GLY A 120 -22.12 4.77 13.26
C GLY A 120 -23.12 5.21 12.19
N ARG A 121 -22.88 4.87 10.91
CA ARG A 121 -23.73 5.23 9.76
C ARG A 121 -24.21 4.01 8.96
N PRO A 122 -24.85 3.02 9.62
CA PRO A 122 -25.41 1.86 8.93
C PRO A 122 -26.52 2.23 7.93
N ASP A 123 -27.16 3.38 8.14
CA ASP A 123 -28.20 3.95 7.28
C ASP A 123 -27.70 4.31 5.87
N LEU A 124 -26.40 4.59 5.73
CA LEU A 124 -25.79 4.91 4.44
C LEU A 124 -25.25 3.69 3.70
N TYR A 125 -25.15 2.53 4.36
CA TYR A 125 -24.65 1.33 3.70
C TYR A 125 -25.74 0.70 2.83
N THR A 126 -25.39 0.43 1.58
CA THR A 126 -26.20 -0.38 0.67
C THR A 126 -25.34 -1.48 0.05
N GLU A 127 -25.97 -2.63 -0.24
CA GLU A 127 -25.27 -3.77 -0.87
C GLU A 127 -24.76 -3.44 -2.29
N SER A 128 -25.17 -2.32 -2.88
CA SER A 128 -24.71 -1.87 -4.20
C SER A 128 -23.39 -1.08 -4.17
N ILE A 129 -22.94 -0.60 -3.01
CA ILE A 129 -21.67 0.14 -2.87
C ILE A 129 -20.51 -0.69 -3.42
N VAL A 130 -20.48 -1.97 -3.05
CA VAL A 130 -19.49 -2.94 -3.53
C VAL A 130 -20.21 -3.87 -4.48
N HIS A 131 -19.73 -3.99 -5.71
CA HIS A 131 -20.38 -4.83 -6.71
C HIS A 131 -19.37 -5.56 -7.59
N TYR A 132 -19.71 -6.78 -7.97
CA TYR A 132 -18.94 -7.57 -8.92
C TYR A 132 -19.32 -7.19 -10.35
N VAL A 133 -18.33 -6.99 -11.20
CA VAL A 133 -18.55 -6.58 -12.60
C VAL A 133 -18.37 -7.76 -13.54
N THR A 134 -17.15 -8.29 -13.63
CA THR A 134 -16.77 -9.41 -14.50
C THR A 134 -15.35 -9.85 -14.16
N TYR A 135 -15.01 -11.11 -14.46
CA TYR A 135 -13.65 -11.62 -14.27
C TYR A 135 -12.69 -11.26 -15.41
N ASP A 136 -13.22 -10.87 -16.58
CA ASP A 136 -12.38 -10.47 -17.71
C ASP A 136 -11.75 -9.09 -17.49
N GLN A 137 -10.43 -9.00 -17.63
CA GLN A 137 -9.65 -7.80 -17.30
C GLN A 137 -10.05 -6.57 -18.12
N PHE A 138 -10.21 -6.72 -19.44
CA PHE A 138 -10.51 -5.57 -20.30
C PHE A 138 -11.99 -5.22 -20.30
N ALA A 139 -12.90 -6.19 -20.14
CA ALA A 139 -14.31 -5.91 -19.92
C ALA A 139 -14.53 -5.18 -18.59
N TYR A 140 -13.81 -5.57 -17.53
CA TYR A 140 -13.80 -4.87 -16.26
C TYR A 140 -13.32 -3.43 -16.44
N THR A 141 -12.16 -3.26 -17.07
CA THR A 141 -11.54 -1.95 -17.34
C THR A 141 -12.49 -1.04 -18.13
N ALA A 142 -13.06 -1.54 -19.22
CA ALA A 142 -14.01 -0.78 -20.05
C ALA A 142 -15.26 -0.36 -19.26
N THR A 143 -15.75 -1.23 -18.38
CA THR A 143 -16.91 -0.91 -17.53
C THR A 143 -16.58 0.20 -16.55
N VAL A 144 -15.47 0.08 -15.83
CA VAL A 144 -15.02 1.09 -14.84
C VAL A 144 -14.70 2.42 -15.52
N SER A 145 -13.97 2.41 -16.64
CA SER A 145 -13.73 3.61 -17.47
C SER A 145 -15.04 4.25 -17.95
N GLY A 146 -16.01 3.43 -18.36
CA GLY A 146 -17.34 3.90 -18.73
C GLY A 146 -18.06 4.59 -17.56
N THR A 147 -17.96 4.05 -16.35
CA THR A 147 -18.50 4.66 -15.13
C THR A 147 -17.81 6.00 -14.83
N MET A 148 -16.48 6.08 -14.91
CA MET A 148 -15.75 7.34 -14.73
C MET A 148 -16.22 8.43 -15.71
N MET A 149 -16.46 8.06 -16.97
CA MET A 149 -16.91 9.01 -18.00
C MET A 149 -18.36 9.47 -17.83
N ARG A 150 -19.27 8.57 -17.42
CA ARG A 150 -20.70 8.88 -17.24
C ARG A 150 -20.97 9.60 -15.92
N GLU A 151 -20.43 9.10 -14.82
CA GLU A 151 -20.76 9.57 -13.48
C GLU A 151 -19.81 10.66 -12.99
N ARG A 152 -18.62 10.76 -13.61
CA ARG A 152 -17.58 11.75 -13.30
C ARG A 152 -17.32 11.89 -11.80
N PRO A 153 -16.83 10.82 -11.12
CA PRO A 153 -16.47 10.85 -9.71
C PRO A 153 -15.57 12.04 -9.38
N ALA A 154 -15.60 12.52 -8.14
CA ALA A 154 -14.70 13.59 -7.71
C ALA A 154 -13.29 13.08 -7.41
N ALA A 155 -13.19 11.83 -6.97
CA ALA A 155 -11.94 11.18 -6.62
C ALA A 155 -11.97 9.70 -7.05
N ASN A 156 -10.86 9.23 -7.61
CA ASN A 156 -10.63 7.81 -7.85
C ASN A 156 -9.41 7.35 -7.04
N PHE A 157 -9.59 6.22 -6.36
CA PHE A 157 -8.54 5.50 -5.67
C PHE A 157 -8.19 4.24 -6.48
N LEU A 158 -6.99 4.18 -7.04
CA LEU A 158 -6.49 3.06 -7.83
C LEU A 158 -5.39 2.33 -7.05
N ILE A 159 -5.78 1.51 -6.08
CA ILE A 159 -4.86 0.97 -5.07
C ILE A 159 -4.89 -0.56 -5.12
N GLY A 160 -3.76 -1.22 -5.35
CA GLY A 160 -3.67 -2.68 -5.42
C GLY A 160 -2.71 -3.18 -6.51
N SER A 161 -2.92 -4.43 -6.93
CA SER A 161 -2.19 -5.02 -8.05
C SER A 161 -2.86 -4.69 -9.38
N PHE A 162 -2.08 -4.08 -10.28
CA PHE A 162 -2.53 -3.67 -11.61
C PHE A 162 -1.54 -4.12 -12.69
N TYR A 163 -2.04 -4.29 -13.90
CA TYR A 163 -1.25 -4.59 -15.10
C TYR A 163 -1.59 -3.59 -16.22
N ALA A 164 -1.86 -4.09 -17.42
CA ALA A 164 -2.08 -3.29 -18.64
C ALA A 164 -3.22 -2.27 -18.52
N GLU A 165 -4.19 -2.49 -17.62
CA GLU A 165 -5.31 -1.60 -17.36
C GLU A 165 -4.95 -0.34 -16.57
N SER A 166 -3.79 -0.31 -15.91
CA SER A 166 -3.37 0.80 -15.05
C SER A 166 -3.44 2.16 -15.76
N LEU A 167 -2.83 2.26 -16.95
CA LEU A 167 -2.82 3.48 -17.75
C LEU A 167 -4.22 3.85 -18.24
N LEU A 168 -5.00 2.86 -18.69
CA LEU A 168 -6.36 3.08 -19.20
C LEU A 168 -7.27 3.67 -18.11
N LEU A 169 -7.22 3.11 -16.90
CA LEU A 169 -7.98 3.60 -15.76
C LEU A 169 -7.50 4.99 -15.33
N ALA A 170 -6.19 5.20 -15.21
CA ALA A 170 -5.61 6.45 -14.76
C ALA A 170 -5.89 7.61 -15.75
N GLU A 171 -5.69 7.39 -17.05
CA GLU A 171 -5.96 8.40 -18.08
C GLU A 171 -7.45 8.72 -18.17
N THR A 172 -8.32 7.71 -18.08
CA THR A 172 -9.77 7.94 -18.07
C THR A 172 -10.19 8.76 -16.84
N GLY A 173 -9.61 8.45 -15.67
CA GLY A 173 -9.84 9.19 -14.44
C GLY A 173 -9.43 10.66 -14.55
N GLN A 174 -8.23 10.93 -15.07
CA GLN A 174 -7.76 12.29 -15.34
C GLN A 174 -8.67 13.02 -16.33
N ALA A 175 -9.04 12.38 -17.44
CA ALA A 175 -9.95 12.96 -18.43
C ALA A 175 -11.35 13.26 -17.85
N SER A 176 -11.78 12.51 -16.83
CA SER A 176 -13.04 12.77 -16.11
C SER A 176 -12.94 13.96 -15.13
N GLY A 177 -11.74 14.46 -14.85
CA GLY A 177 -11.47 15.56 -13.92
C GLY A 177 -11.49 15.16 -12.44
N ALA A 178 -11.39 13.86 -12.16
CA ALA A 178 -11.32 13.30 -10.82
C ALA A 178 -9.89 13.37 -10.28
N ILE A 179 -9.71 13.75 -9.01
CA ILE A 179 -8.42 13.55 -8.34
C ILE A 179 -8.09 12.06 -8.38
N GLN A 180 -6.88 11.70 -8.82
CA GLN A 180 -6.41 10.33 -8.84
C GLN A 180 -5.39 10.09 -7.74
N ILE A 181 -5.68 9.14 -6.85
CA ILE A 181 -4.72 8.64 -5.86
C ILE A 181 -4.50 7.15 -6.16
N ALA A 182 -3.30 6.82 -6.64
CA ALA A 182 -2.94 5.47 -7.01
C ALA A 182 -1.97 4.84 -6.02
N GLY A 183 -1.86 3.53 -6.03
CA GLY A 183 -0.87 2.80 -5.24
C GLY A 183 -0.65 1.39 -5.77
N THR A 184 0.60 1.05 -6.10
CA THR A 184 0.96 -0.29 -6.55
C THR A 184 2.41 -0.61 -6.21
N ALA A 185 2.72 -1.90 -6.09
CA ALA A 185 4.07 -2.44 -6.02
C ALA A 185 4.49 -3.10 -7.35
N GLU A 186 3.64 -3.09 -8.37
CA GLU A 186 4.01 -3.55 -9.71
C GLU A 186 4.92 -2.53 -10.39
N VAL A 187 6.21 -2.86 -10.48
CA VAL A 187 7.26 -1.97 -10.97
C VAL A 187 6.98 -1.51 -12.40
N ALA A 188 6.41 -2.39 -13.22
CA ALA A 188 6.08 -2.08 -14.61
C ALA A 188 4.96 -1.05 -14.77
N GLN A 189 4.06 -0.90 -13.78
CA GLN A 189 2.93 0.03 -13.86
C GLN A 189 3.19 1.37 -13.15
N LEU A 190 4.20 1.45 -12.28
CA LEU A 190 4.54 2.68 -11.56
C LEU A 190 4.69 3.91 -12.46
N PRO A 191 5.37 3.85 -13.63
CA PRO A 191 5.50 5.02 -14.50
C PRO A 191 4.15 5.57 -14.98
N PHE A 192 3.17 4.71 -15.21
CA PHE A 192 1.84 5.13 -15.67
C PHE A 192 1.10 5.89 -14.58
N PHE A 193 1.07 5.37 -13.35
CA PHE A 193 0.44 6.07 -12.24
C PHE A 193 1.18 7.36 -11.85
N VAL A 194 2.52 7.36 -11.85
CA VAL A 194 3.30 8.58 -11.56
C VAL A 194 3.00 9.68 -12.58
N CYS A 195 2.81 9.33 -13.86
CA CYS A 195 2.53 10.31 -14.90
C CYS A 195 1.05 10.74 -14.98
N ALA A 196 0.12 9.84 -14.64
CA ALA A 196 -1.32 10.06 -14.83
C ALA A 196 -2.11 10.22 -13.51
N CYS A 197 -1.48 10.21 -12.34
CA CYS A 197 -2.16 10.41 -11.06
C CYS A 197 -1.55 11.56 -10.26
N ASP A 198 -2.39 12.25 -9.49
CA ASP A 198 -1.97 13.36 -8.63
C ASP A 198 -1.05 12.88 -7.51
N TYR A 199 -1.33 11.69 -6.98
CA TYR A 199 -0.50 11.03 -5.99
C TYR A 199 -0.36 9.54 -6.30
N THR A 200 0.85 9.00 -6.13
CA THR A 200 1.12 7.57 -6.31
C THR A 200 1.89 7.02 -5.12
N LEU A 201 1.36 5.98 -4.48
CA LEU A 201 2.05 5.17 -3.48
C LEU A 201 2.96 4.18 -4.20
N ILE A 202 4.26 4.22 -3.89
CA ILE A 202 5.27 3.43 -4.60
C ILE A 202 5.73 2.26 -3.74
N GLY A 203 5.48 1.02 -4.20
CA GLY A 203 6.07 -0.18 -3.62
C GLY A 203 5.78 -0.34 -2.13
N GLU A 204 6.80 -0.16 -1.29
CA GLU A 204 6.69 -0.29 0.17
C GLU A 204 5.69 0.68 0.81
N GLU A 205 5.40 1.81 0.17
CA GLU A 205 4.41 2.77 0.66
C GLU A 205 2.99 2.17 0.66
N LEU A 206 2.67 1.32 -0.30
CA LEU A 206 1.37 0.62 -0.35
C LEU A 206 1.22 -0.33 0.84
N TYR A 207 2.25 -1.12 1.14
CA TYR A 207 2.21 -2.07 2.26
C TYR A 207 2.21 -1.36 3.62
N ALA A 208 2.84 -0.18 3.70
CA ALA A 208 2.81 0.66 4.89
C ALA A 208 1.50 1.45 5.07
N ALA A 209 0.69 1.59 4.01
CA ALA A 209 -0.48 2.47 4.00
C ALA A 209 -1.49 2.13 5.11
N GLY A 210 -1.93 0.86 5.18
CA GLY A 210 -2.89 0.43 6.21
C GLY A 210 -2.39 0.69 7.63
N ALA A 211 -1.12 0.39 7.91
CA ALA A 211 -0.50 0.64 9.21
C ALA A 211 -0.45 2.14 9.56
N TYR A 212 -0.17 2.98 8.56
CA TYR A 212 -0.12 4.43 8.73
C TYR A 212 -1.50 5.03 9.03
N LEU A 213 -2.52 4.57 8.31
CA LEU A 213 -3.91 5.03 8.46
C LEU A 213 -4.52 4.56 9.80
N ALA A 214 -4.28 3.30 10.19
CA ALA A 214 -4.74 2.75 11.47
C ALA A 214 -3.93 3.25 12.68
N ARG A 215 -2.76 3.88 12.45
CA ARG A 215 -1.80 4.32 13.47
C ARG A 215 -1.40 3.23 14.47
N GLU A 216 -1.27 2.00 14.00
CA GLU A 216 -0.99 0.86 14.88
C GLU A 216 0.48 0.88 15.35
N PRO A 217 0.77 1.03 16.66
CA PRO A 217 2.13 1.23 17.14
C PRO A 217 3.09 0.10 16.77
N ALA A 218 2.63 -1.15 16.77
CA ALA A 218 3.46 -2.31 16.45
C ALA A 218 3.92 -2.28 14.98
N MET A 219 3.00 -2.02 14.05
CA MET A 219 3.31 -1.94 12.63
C MET A 219 4.21 -0.76 12.32
N LEU A 220 3.93 0.41 12.91
CA LEU A 220 4.74 1.61 12.77
C LEU A 220 6.17 1.43 13.30
N GLY A 221 6.32 0.75 14.45
CA GLY A 221 7.63 0.39 15.00
C GLY A 221 8.39 -0.59 14.09
N SER A 222 7.69 -1.56 13.50
CA SER A 222 8.30 -2.51 12.55
C SER A 222 8.84 -1.80 11.31
N ILE A 223 8.05 -0.91 10.70
CA ILE A 223 8.48 -0.11 9.54
C ILE A 223 9.73 0.68 9.89
N LYS A 224 9.75 1.36 11.06
CA LYS A 224 10.90 2.16 11.47
C LYS A 224 12.16 1.31 11.70
N GLY A 225 12.01 0.13 12.29
CA GLY A 225 13.11 -0.82 12.47
C GLY A 225 13.69 -1.28 11.14
N GLN A 226 12.82 -1.62 10.17
CA GLN A 226 13.24 -2.00 8.83
C GLN A 226 13.98 -0.88 8.10
N ASP A 227 13.49 0.36 8.16
CA ASP A 227 14.16 1.53 7.57
C ASP A 227 15.57 1.72 8.13
N TRP A 228 15.72 1.59 9.45
CA TRP A 228 17.02 1.70 10.11
C TRP A 228 17.97 0.57 9.72
N THR A 229 17.48 -0.68 9.68
CA THR A 229 18.32 -1.80 9.22
C THR A 229 18.75 -1.59 7.77
N LYS A 230 17.82 -1.19 6.88
CA LYS A 230 18.15 -0.88 5.47
C LYS A 230 19.22 0.21 5.37
N ALA A 231 19.12 1.27 6.17
CA ALA A 231 20.11 2.34 6.19
C ALA A 231 21.50 1.84 6.66
N VAL A 232 21.54 1.07 7.75
CA VAL A 232 22.79 0.49 8.28
C VAL A 232 23.43 -0.45 7.26
N VAL A 233 22.64 -1.35 6.67
CA VAL A 233 23.11 -2.27 5.62
C VAL A 233 23.59 -1.49 4.39
N GLY A 234 22.87 -0.45 3.97
CA GLY A 234 23.26 0.41 2.86
C GLY A 234 24.61 1.10 3.09
N VAL A 235 24.83 1.66 4.29
CA VAL A 235 26.13 2.24 4.66
C VAL A 235 27.22 1.17 4.68
N ALA A 236 26.94 -0.02 5.21
CA ALA A 236 27.90 -1.12 5.23
C ALA A 236 28.28 -1.59 3.82
N ILE A 237 27.32 -1.67 2.90
CA ILE A 237 27.57 -1.99 1.48
C ILE A 237 28.43 -0.90 0.83
N LEU A 238 28.12 0.38 1.06
CA LEU A 238 28.90 1.49 0.50
C LEU A 238 30.35 1.49 1.01
N LEU A 239 30.55 1.31 2.31
CA LEU A 239 31.89 1.21 2.90
C LEU A 239 32.63 -0.02 2.37
N GLY A 240 31.95 -1.17 2.27
CA GLY A 240 32.51 -2.39 1.68
C GLY A 240 32.95 -2.19 0.24
N ALA A 241 32.13 -1.54 -0.58
CA ALA A 241 32.46 -1.22 -1.97
C ALA A 241 33.66 -0.28 -2.09
N ILE A 242 33.76 0.75 -1.24
CA ILE A 242 34.92 1.67 -1.21
C ILE A 242 36.20 0.93 -0.80
N PHE A 243 36.14 0.13 0.26
CA PHE A 243 37.31 -0.59 0.75
C PHE A 243 37.82 -1.63 -0.24
N GLU A 244 36.93 -2.35 -0.92
CA GLU A 244 37.31 -3.28 -1.99
C GLU A 244 37.94 -2.53 -3.18
N THR A 245 37.36 -1.41 -3.59
CA THR A 245 37.86 -0.58 -4.70
C THR A 245 39.26 -0.02 -4.42
N LEU A 246 39.54 0.37 -3.18
CA LEU A 246 40.84 0.93 -2.77
C LEU A 246 41.85 -0.14 -2.30
N HIS A 247 41.47 -1.43 -2.33
CA HIS A 247 42.27 -2.56 -1.83
C HIS A 247 42.79 -2.37 -0.40
N LEU A 248 42.05 -1.63 0.43
CA LEU A 248 42.51 -1.22 1.76
C LEU A 248 42.43 -2.34 2.80
N PHE A 249 41.68 -3.43 2.52
CA PHE A 249 41.49 -4.54 3.46
C PHE A 249 41.34 -5.91 2.79
N PRO A 250 42.45 -6.65 2.55
CA PRO A 250 42.40 -8.04 2.09
C PRO A 250 41.65 -8.98 3.06
N ALA A 251 41.59 -8.66 4.36
CA ALA A 251 40.98 -9.48 5.40
C ALA A 251 39.44 -9.45 5.39
N VAL A 252 38.80 -8.42 4.83
CA VAL A 252 37.33 -8.31 4.79
C VAL A 252 36.72 -9.30 3.79
N LYS A 253 37.48 -9.73 2.76
CA LYS A 253 37.07 -10.78 1.81
C LYS A 253 36.67 -12.09 2.49
N GLN A 254 37.38 -12.49 3.54
CA GLN A 254 37.09 -13.73 4.27
C GLN A 254 35.80 -13.68 5.10
N TRP A 255 35.32 -12.49 5.46
CA TRP A 255 34.13 -12.33 6.29
C TRP A 255 32.83 -12.32 5.48
N PHE A 256 32.92 -11.89 4.21
CA PHE A 256 31.81 -11.89 3.25
C PHE A 256 31.82 -13.09 2.30
N SER A 257 32.90 -13.88 2.24
CA SER A 257 32.88 -15.17 1.55
C SER A 257 32.12 -16.18 2.38
N ILE A 258 30.91 -16.54 1.95
CA ILE A 258 30.30 -17.80 2.36
C ILE A 258 31.14 -18.87 1.65
N SER A 259 31.97 -19.59 2.40
CA SER A 259 32.68 -20.75 1.85
C SER A 259 31.64 -21.78 1.41
N ASP A 260 31.68 -22.14 0.12
CA ASP A 260 30.83 -23.17 -0.49
C ASP A 260 30.88 -24.52 0.24
#